data_AF-A0A4Q5QP85-F1
#
_entry.id   AF-A0A4Q5QP85-F1
#
_cell.length_a   1.000
_cell.length_b   1.000
_cell.length_c   1.000
_cell.angle_alpha   90.00
_cell.angle_beta   90.00
_cell.angle_gamma   90.00
#
_symmetry.space_group_name_H-M   'P 1'
#
loop_
_entity.id
_entity.type
_entity.pdbx_description
1 polymer ?
#
loop_
_entity_poly.entity_id
_entity_poly.type
_entity_poly.pdbx_seq_one_letter_code
_entity_poly.pdbx_strand_id
1 'polypeptide(L)'
;MTTIAPFKALRPRPELAKQVASRPYDVLNSKEAKEEAAGNSYSFLHITKSEIDLPESVNIHSEEVYQKAKDNLAAFMQRDI
;
A
#
# COMPACT_ATOMS: atom_id res chain seq x y z
N MET A 1 23.68 17.38 -19.44
CA MET A 1 22.51 16.68 -20.00
C MET A 1 22.16 15.53 -19.09
N THR A 2 20.93 15.44 -18.62
CA THR A 2 20.48 14.35 -17.73
C THR A 2 20.09 13.14 -18.56
N THR A 3 20.59 11.95 -18.21
CA THR A 3 20.23 10.70 -18.88
C THR A 3 18.98 10.12 -18.21
N ILE A 4 17.91 9.92 -18.96
CA ILE A 4 16.67 9.28 -18.49
C ILE A 4 16.65 7.85 -19.02
N ALA A 5 16.57 6.87 -18.11
CA ALA A 5 16.53 5.45 -18.45
C ALA A 5 15.19 4.82 -18.03
N PRO A 6 14.58 3.95 -18.87
CA PRO A 6 13.38 3.23 -18.49
C PRO A 6 13.68 2.21 -17.38
N PHE A 7 12.71 1.98 -16.49
CA PHE A 7 12.77 0.95 -15.47
C PHE A 7 11.47 0.16 -15.42
N LYS A 8 11.54 -1.07 -14.91
CA LYS A 8 10.34 -1.90 -14.69
C LYS A 8 9.62 -1.40 -13.44
N ALA A 9 8.35 -1.06 -13.59
CA ALA A 9 7.48 -0.66 -12.49
C ALA A 9 6.23 -1.55 -12.47
N LEU A 10 5.73 -1.83 -11.28
CA LEU A 10 4.39 -2.37 -11.11
C LEU A 10 3.39 -1.23 -11.35
N ARG A 11 2.44 -1.43 -12.26
CA ARG A 11 1.39 -0.45 -12.56
C ARG A 11 0.04 -1.16 -12.52
N PRO A 12 -0.97 -0.57 -11.88
CA PRO A 12 -2.29 -1.16 -11.87
C PRO A 12 -2.93 -1.09 -13.27
N ARG A 13 -3.81 -2.05 -13.53
CA ARG A 13 -4.75 -2.02 -14.64
C ARG A 13 -5.57 -0.72 -14.59
N PRO A 14 -5.90 -0.13 -15.76
CA PRO A 14 -6.62 1.14 -15.82
C PRO A 14 -7.94 1.14 -15.04
N GLU A 15 -8.64 0.01 -14.98
CA GLU A 15 -9.91 -0.17 -14.27
C GLU A 15 -9.75 -0.16 -12.73
N LEU A 16 -8.60 -0.61 -12.22
CA LEU A 16 -8.30 -0.66 -10.79
C LEU A 16 -7.56 0.59 -10.29
N ALA A 17 -7.07 1.45 -11.19
CA ALA A 17 -6.30 2.63 -10.86
C ALA A 17 -6.97 3.53 -9.80
N LYS A 18 -8.30 3.71 -9.86
CA LYS A 18 -9.05 4.51 -8.87
C LYS A 18 -9.08 3.85 -7.48
N GLN A 19 -9.07 2.51 -7.43
CA GLN A 19 -9.09 1.76 -6.17
C GLN A 19 -7.70 1.68 -5.55
N VAL A 20 -6.64 1.65 -6.38
CA VAL A 20 -5.25 1.65 -5.93
C VAL A 20 -4.81 3.04 -5.47
N ALA A 21 -5.29 4.10 -6.14
CA ALA A 21 -4.99 5.48 -5.75
C ALA A 21 -5.35 5.74 -4.28
N SER A 22 -4.38 6.22 -3.52
CA SER A 22 -4.49 6.50 -2.09
C SER A 22 -3.95 7.89 -1.79
N ARG A 23 -4.39 8.50 -0.68
CA ARG A 23 -3.81 9.75 -0.21
C ARG A 23 -2.33 9.53 0.18
N PRO A 24 -1.52 10.60 0.19
CA PRO A 24 -0.16 10.54 0.72
C PRO A 24 -0.14 9.97 2.14
N TYR A 25 0.90 9.20 2.47
CA TYR A 25 1.00 8.53 3.77
C TYR A 25 1.21 9.52 4.93
N ASP A 26 1.67 10.74 4.63
CA ASP A 26 1.94 11.83 5.58
C ASP A 26 0.69 12.62 5.98
N VAL A 27 -0.41 12.53 5.22
CA VAL A 27 -1.65 13.27 5.53
C VAL A 27 -2.66 12.48 6.37
N LEU A 28 -2.41 11.18 6.60
CA LEU A 28 -3.31 10.31 7.36
C LEU A 28 -2.56 9.68 8.53
N ASN A 29 -3.20 9.66 9.71
CA ASN A 29 -2.75 8.78 10.78
C ASN A 29 -3.21 7.33 10.51
N SER A 30 -2.66 6.36 11.25
CA SER A 30 -2.95 4.93 11.00
C SER A 30 -4.42 4.57 11.20
N LYS A 31 -5.16 5.28 12.05
CA LYS A 31 -6.60 5.06 12.25
C LYS A 31 -7.40 5.54 11.04
N GLU A 32 -7.14 6.76 10.58
CA GLU A 32 -7.79 7.31 9.38
C GLU A 32 -7.46 6.49 8.13
N ALA A 33 -6.21 6.04 7.99
CA ALA A 33 -5.79 5.18 6.88
C ALA A 33 -6.50 3.82 6.91
N LYS A 34 -6.73 3.26 8.09
CA LYS A 34 -7.50 2.02 8.27
C LYS A 34 -8.96 2.19 7.86
N GLU A 35 -9.57 3.31 8.24
CA GLU A 35 -10.94 3.65 7.84
C GLU A 35 -11.05 3.90 6.33
N GLU A 36 -10.08 4.59 5.72
CA GLU A 36 -10.07 4.86 4.28
C GLU A 36 -9.82 3.59 3.44
N ALA A 37 -8.99 2.67 3.93
CA ALA A 37 -8.76 1.37 3.29
C ALA A 37 -9.90 0.35 3.55
N ALA A 38 -10.78 0.61 4.53
CA ALA A 38 -11.86 -0.31 4.88
C ALA A 38 -12.79 -0.55 3.68
N GLY A 39 -12.97 -1.81 3.30
CA GLY A 39 -13.80 -2.21 2.17
C GLY A 39 -13.13 -2.08 0.80
N ASN A 40 -11.88 -1.60 0.72
CA ASN A 40 -11.10 -1.53 -0.52
C ASN A 40 -9.81 -2.36 -0.41
N SER A 41 -9.90 -3.63 -0.78
CA SER A 41 -8.75 -4.56 -0.77
C SER A 41 -7.63 -4.20 -1.78
N TYR A 42 -7.86 -3.21 -2.65
CA TYR A 42 -6.88 -2.70 -3.61
C TYR A 42 -6.24 -1.38 -3.15
N SER A 43 -6.60 -0.84 -1.99
CA SER A 43 -6.01 0.41 -1.48
C SER A 43 -4.50 0.26 -1.26
N PHE A 44 -3.71 1.17 -1.84
CA PHE A 44 -2.25 1.17 -1.68
C PHE A 44 -1.81 1.47 -0.23
N LEU A 45 -2.72 1.98 0.62
CA LEU A 45 -2.48 2.13 2.06
C LEU A 45 -2.14 0.81 2.76
N HIS A 46 -2.62 -0.33 2.26
CA HIS A 46 -2.22 -1.64 2.78
C HIS A 46 -0.71 -1.92 2.61
N ILE A 47 -0.02 -1.20 1.73
CA ILE A 47 1.42 -1.36 1.47
C ILE A 47 2.22 -0.21 2.08
N THR A 48 1.77 1.04 1.91
CA THR A 48 2.49 2.22 2.42
C THR A 48 2.26 2.46 3.91
N LYS A 49 1.12 1.98 4.44
CA LYS A 49 0.75 2.00 5.86
C LYS A 49 0.28 0.61 6.30
N SER A 50 1.10 -0.41 6.08
CA SER A 50 0.77 -1.80 6.39
C SER A 50 0.46 -2.05 7.88
N GLU A 51 0.77 -1.11 8.77
CA GLU A 51 0.36 -1.17 10.17
C GLU A 51 -1.17 -1.20 10.36
N ILE A 52 -1.95 -0.72 9.37
CA ILE A 52 -3.42 -0.70 9.46
C ILE A 52 -4.05 -2.08 9.45
N ASP A 53 -3.34 -3.07 8.90
CA ASP A 53 -3.75 -4.48 8.86
C ASP A 53 -3.30 -5.28 10.08
N LEU A 54 -2.57 -4.64 11.00
CA LEU A 54 -2.08 -5.24 12.23
C LEU A 54 -2.82 -4.68 13.45
N PRO A 55 -2.72 -5.34 14.62
CA PRO A 55 -3.24 -4.79 15.87
C PRO A 55 -2.61 -3.42 16.19
N GLU A 56 -3.39 -2.49 16.74
CA GLU A 56 -2.92 -1.14 17.09
C GLU A 56 -1.80 -1.13 18.16
N SER A 57 -1.61 -2.25 18.85
CA SER A 57 -0.52 -2.45 19.81
C SER A 57 0.85 -2.71 19.15
N VAL A 58 0.89 -3.00 17.86
CA VAL A 58 2.12 -3.31 17.13
C VAL A 58 2.87 -2.02 16.82
N ASN A 59 4.18 -2.04 17.06
CA ASN A 59 5.04 -0.92 16.73
C ASN A 59 5.13 -0.75 15.21
N ILE A 60 4.84 0.46 14.71
CA ILE A 60 4.84 0.82 13.28
C ILE A 60 6.19 0.60 12.58
N HIS A 61 7.29 0.54 13.33
CA HIS A 61 8.63 0.30 12.81
C HIS A 61 9.13 -1.13 13.09
N SER A 62 8.25 -2.03 13.55
CA SER A 62 8.59 -3.43 13.76
C SER A 62 8.77 -4.18 12.45
N GLU A 63 9.56 -5.25 12.48
CA GLU A 63 9.75 -6.14 11.33
C GLU A 63 8.43 -6.72 10.83
N GLU A 64 7.46 -6.96 11.72
CA GLU A 64 6.14 -7.48 11.38
C GLU A 64 5.38 -6.58 10.40
N VAL A 65 5.46 -5.26 10.57
CA VAL A 65 4.84 -4.27 9.67
C VAL A 65 5.44 -4.33 8.26
N TYR A 66 6.76 -4.50 8.16
CA TYR A 66 7.45 -4.63 6.88
C TYR A 66 7.16 -5.96 6.19
N GLN A 67 7.09 -7.06 6.94
CA GLN A 67 6.67 -8.35 6.39
C GLN A 67 5.22 -8.27 5.88
N LYS A 68 4.34 -7.63 6.64
CA LYS A 68 2.96 -7.40 6.23
C LYS A 68 2.87 -6.58 4.94
N ALA A 69 3.68 -5.53 4.80
CA ALA A 69 3.76 -4.74 3.56
C ALA A 69 4.14 -5.62 2.35
N LYS A 70 5.14 -6.49 2.55
CA LYS A 70 5.63 -7.42 1.52
C LYS A 70 4.56 -8.43 1.13
N ASP A 71 3.87 -9.03 2.10
CA ASP A 71 2.79 -9.99 1.85
C ASP A 71 1.62 -9.34 1.11
N ASN A 72 1.25 -8.12 1.51
CA ASN A 72 0.21 -7.34 0.85
C ASN A 72 0.61 -6.99 -0.60
N LEU A 73 1.85 -6.60 -0.85
CA LEU A 73 2.37 -6.36 -2.21
C LEU A 73 2.34 -7.64 -3.06
N ALA A 74 2.74 -8.78 -2.49
CA ALA A 74 2.68 -10.07 -3.18
C ALA A 74 1.22 -10.45 -3.53
N ALA A 75 0.28 -10.21 -2.62
CA ALA A 75 -1.14 -10.42 -2.87
C ALA A 75 -1.68 -9.50 -3.97
N PHE A 76 -1.23 -8.24 -4.04
CA PHE A 76 -1.55 -7.32 -5.14
C PHE A 76 -1.08 -7.88 -6.48
N MET A 77 0.18 -8.34 -6.55
CA MET A 77 0.71 -8.93 -7.77
C MET A 77 -0.04 -10.19 -8.21
N GLN A 78 -0.49 -11.03 -7.26
CA GLN A 78 -1.28 -12.23 -7.56
C GLN A 78 -2.70 -11.93 -8.03
N ARG A 79 -3.28 -10.81 -7.59
CA ARG A 79 -4.62 -10.34 -8.01
C ARG A 79 -4.61 -9.65 -9.37
N ASP A 80 -3.45 -9.56 -10.01
CA ASP A 80 -3.24 -8.89 -11.30
C ASP A 80 -3.83 -7.47 -11.30
N ILE A 81 -3.38 -6.68 -10.32
CA ILE A 81 -3.83 -5.30 -10.09
C ILE A 81 -3.63 -4.38 -11.27
#